data_AF-A0A8I1RNI1-F1
#
_entry.id   AF-A0A8I1RNI1-F1
#
_cell.length_a   1.000
_cell.length_b   1.000
_cell.length_c   1.000
_cell.angle_alpha   90.00
_cell.angle_beta   90.00
_cell.angle_gamma   90.00
#
_symmetry.space_group_name_H-M   'P 1'
#
loop_
_entity.id
_entity.type
_entity.pdbx_description
1 polymer ?
#
loop_
_entity_poly.entity_id
_entity_poly.type
_entity_poly.pdbx_seq_one_letter_code
_entity_poly.pdbx_strand_id
1 'polypeptide(L)'
;MRKIFLVLLLLGSSPVIAAGNPATTAEDAAHYQTCLSRSQNDPQSALEDAMHWRANGGGIPAAHCEALSLVSLGRFTEAARKLSDLAENPRAESMRPQLLDQAGNAWLLAQQPGFALPLFSAAIAAEPRNVDYYADRARARAMHSDWSGADADLTQALGLDRQRADLFVLRASARHAMGRRAEARADLERALAIVPAYPEALVERGQLKQEAGDAAGARADWQTVVQHAPQSDAGVAARARLETLDSMPKAPAKKR
;
A
#
# COMPACT_ATOMS: atom_id res chain seq x y z
N MET A 1 2.87 59.74 9.17
CA MET A 1 1.67 60.60 9.26
C MET A 1 0.49 59.73 9.70
N ARG A 2 -0.20 60.17 10.75
CA ARG A 2 -1.43 59.58 11.32
C ARG A 2 -2.64 59.78 10.38
N LYS A 3 -3.60 58.85 10.49
CA LYS A 3 -5.08 59.02 10.55
C LYS A 3 -5.67 57.59 10.52
N ILE A 4 -5.92 56.89 11.63
CA ILE A 4 -7.05 57.04 12.57
C ILE A 4 -8.32 57.52 11.86
N PHE A 5 -9.24 56.60 11.59
CA PHE A 5 -10.67 56.83 11.73
C PHE A 5 -11.29 55.66 12.51
N LEU A 6 -11.65 56.00 13.74
CA LEU A 6 -12.48 55.24 14.66
C LEU A 6 -13.94 55.63 14.35
N VAL A 7 -14.80 54.66 14.06
CA VAL A 7 -16.24 54.81 14.27
C VAL A 7 -16.72 53.56 15.00
N LEU A 8 -17.22 53.81 16.22
CA LEU A 8 -17.81 52.87 17.16
C LEU A 8 -19.34 53.06 17.12
N LEU A 9 -20.08 52.05 17.61
CA LEU A 9 -21.50 52.01 18.06
C LEU A 9 -22.53 51.62 16.98
N LEU A 10 -23.45 50.66 17.15
CA LEU A 10 -24.04 50.03 18.34
C LEU A 10 -24.58 48.61 18.06
N LEU A 11 -24.72 47.89 19.18
CA LEU A 11 -25.23 46.54 19.40
C LEU A 11 -26.56 46.20 18.71
N GLY A 12 -26.58 45.05 18.04
CA GLY A 12 -27.77 44.26 17.74
C GLY A 12 -27.46 42.80 18.01
N SER A 13 -27.62 42.37 19.25
CA SER A 13 -27.46 40.96 19.64
C SER A 13 -28.69 40.16 19.23
N SER A 14 -28.52 39.28 18.26
CA SER A 14 -29.37 38.11 18.09
C SER A 14 -28.50 36.96 17.59
N PRO A 15 -28.11 36.00 18.45
CA PRO A 15 -27.54 34.76 17.94
C PRO A 15 -28.71 33.90 17.50
N VAL A 16 -28.98 33.88 16.20
CA VAL A 16 -29.81 32.84 15.58
C VAL A 16 -28.86 31.86 14.90
N ILE A 17 -28.70 30.72 15.58
CA ILE A 17 -28.41 29.36 15.08
C ILE A 17 -27.22 29.19 14.11
N ALA A 18 -26.22 28.45 14.58
CA ALA A 18 -25.59 27.42 13.75
C ALA A 18 -25.17 26.23 14.63
N ALA A 19 -26.09 25.28 14.80
CA ALA A 19 -25.68 23.89 15.01
C ALA A 19 -25.18 23.37 13.64
N GLY A 20 -23.89 23.14 13.50
CA GLY A 20 -23.27 22.54 12.31
C GLY A 20 -21.93 21.94 12.70
N ASN A 21 -21.84 20.61 12.81
CA ASN A 21 -21.41 19.64 11.79
C ASN A 21 -19.88 19.44 11.75
N PRO A 22 -19.38 18.22 11.47
CA PRO A 22 -18.08 17.76 11.92
C PRO A 22 -17.02 18.02 10.86
N ALA A 23 -15.99 18.77 11.24
CA ALA A 23 -14.83 19.16 10.43
C ALA A 23 -15.18 19.80 9.07
N THR A 24 -15.37 21.11 9.04
CA THR A 24 -15.69 21.85 7.79
C THR A 24 -15.07 23.25 7.73
N THR A 25 -13.94 23.50 8.40
CA THR A 25 -13.24 24.79 8.30
C THR A 25 -11.94 24.68 7.49
N ALA A 26 -11.50 25.79 6.88
CA ALA A 26 -10.19 25.85 6.22
C ALA A 26 -9.03 25.56 7.20
N GLU A 27 -9.24 25.87 8.48
CA GLU A 27 -8.32 25.57 9.57
C GLU A 27 -8.22 24.05 9.82
N ASP A 28 -9.35 23.33 9.84
CA ASP A 28 -9.37 21.87 9.96
C ASP A 28 -8.63 21.19 8.79
N ALA A 29 -8.78 21.72 7.58
CA ALA A 29 -8.08 21.20 6.40
C ALA A 29 -6.57 21.41 6.50
N ALA A 30 -6.12 22.58 6.97
CA ALA A 30 -4.70 22.86 7.18
C ALA A 30 -4.09 22.02 8.31
N HIS A 31 -4.84 21.86 9.41
CA HIS A 31 -4.44 20.99 10.53
C HIS A 31 -4.33 19.54 10.06
N TYR A 32 -5.32 19.05 9.30
CA TYR A 32 -5.28 17.70 8.73
C TYR A 32 -4.01 17.45 7.91
N GLN A 33 -3.68 18.34 6.96
CA GLN A 33 -2.48 18.18 6.13
C GLN A 33 -1.19 18.21 6.96
N THR A 34 -1.14 19.07 7.99
CA THR A 34 -0.01 19.11 8.93
C THR A 34 0.12 17.79 9.68
N CYS A 35 -1.00 17.24 10.14
CA CYS A 35 -1.06 15.97 10.84
C CYS A 35 -0.61 14.81 9.93
N LEU A 36 -1.07 14.75 8.68
CA LEU A 36 -0.64 13.75 7.70
C LEU A 36 0.88 13.78 7.47
N SER A 37 1.46 14.97 7.30
CA SER A 37 2.90 15.12 7.13
C SER A 37 3.69 14.66 8.37
N ARG A 38 3.21 15.02 9.57
CA ARG A 38 3.83 14.59 10.82
C ARG A 38 3.70 13.09 11.05
N SER A 39 2.59 12.47 10.64
CA SER A 39 2.39 11.03 10.80
C SER A 39 3.47 10.18 10.12
N GLN A 40 4.23 10.73 9.18
CA GLN A 40 5.33 10.03 8.51
C GLN A 40 6.70 10.30 9.16
N ASN A 41 6.89 11.48 9.75
CA ASN A 41 8.19 11.96 10.22
C ASN A 41 8.34 11.96 11.76
N ASP A 42 7.24 12.17 12.47
CA ASP A 42 7.13 12.19 13.92
C ASP A 42 5.75 11.62 14.33
N PRO A 43 5.56 10.29 14.15
CA PRO A 43 4.25 9.68 14.26
C PRO A 43 3.71 9.66 15.69
N GLN A 44 4.57 9.71 16.71
CA GLN A 44 4.13 9.77 18.10
C GLN A 44 3.49 11.13 18.43
N SER A 45 4.15 12.23 18.07
CA SER A 45 3.58 13.56 18.27
C SER A 45 2.32 13.77 17.41
N ALA A 46 2.30 13.25 16.18
CA ALA A 46 1.12 13.29 15.32
C ALA A 46 -0.07 12.56 15.95
N LEU A 47 0.17 11.40 16.57
CA LEU A 47 -0.87 10.64 17.26
C LEU A 47 -1.46 11.43 18.44
N GLU A 48 -0.60 12.01 19.29
CA GLU A 48 -1.03 12.78 20.46
C GLU A 48 -1.84 14.03 20.06
N ASP A 49 -1.37 14.75 19.04
CA ASP A 49 -2.07 15.90 18.45
C ASP A 49 -3.43 15.49 17.86
N ALA A 50 -3.48 14.41 17.08
CA ALA A 50 -4.72 13.90 16.48
C ALA A 50 -5.74 13.47 17.54
N MET A 51 -5.29 12.82 18.63
CA MET A 51 -6.14 12.44 19.75
C MET A 51 -6.70 13.68 20.46
N HIS A 52 -5.87 14.69 20.72
CA HIS A 52 -6.33 15.94 21.30
C HIS A 52 -7.31 16.67 20.39
N TRP A 53 -7.00 16.79 19.10
CA TRP A 53 -7.87 17.41 18.11
C TRP A 53 -9.22 16.69 18.01
N ARG A 54 -9.22 15.35 18.00
CA ARG A 54 -10.45 14.53 18.02
C ARG A 54 -11.29 14.80 19.27
N ALA A 55 -10.67 14.86 20.45
CA ALA A 55 -11.35 15.16 21.71
C ALA A 55 -11.99 16.56 21.72
N ASN A 56 -11.45 17.50 20.93
CA ASN A 56 -11.95 18.86 20.76
C ASN A 56 -12.82 19.07 19.50
N GLY A 57 -13.34 17.99 18.90
CA GLY A 57 -14.31 18.09 17.80
C GLY A 57 -13.74 18.01 16.38
N GLY A 58 -12.47 17.65 16.22
CA GLY A 58 -11.80 17.50 14.91
C GLY A 58 -12.35 16.42 13.97
N GLY A 59 -13.34 15.63 14.42
CA GLY A 59 -14.16 14.77 13.57
C GLY A 59 -13.39 13.69 12.79
N ILE A 60 -13.80 13.46 11.55
CA ILE A 60 -13.25 12.42 10.66
C ILE A 60 -11.76 12.66 10.34
N PRO A 61 -11.33 13.89 9.98
CA PRO A 61 -9.91 14.17 9.70
C PRO A 61 -8.98 13.83 10.87
N ALA A 62 -9.37 14.18 12.11
CA ALA A 62 -8.60 13.85 13.30
C ALA A 62 -8.52 12.34 13.52
N ALA A 63 -9.66 11.64 13.44
CA ALA A 63 -9.72 10.18 13.60
C ALA A 63 -8.92 9.42 12.52
N HIS A 64 -8.93 9.92 11.28
CA HIS A 64 -8.14 9.34 10.21
C HIS A 64 -6.63 9.57 10.43
N CYS A 65 -6.21 10.79 10.79
CA CYS A 65 -4.80 11.05 11.10
C CYS A 65 -4.30 10.24 12.31
N GLU A 66 -5.14 10.08 13.33
CA GLU A 66 -4.88 9.20 14.47
C GLU A 66 -4.58 7.77 13.99
N ALA A 67 -5.39 7.24 13.06
CA ALA A 67 -5.19 5.91 12.52
C ALA A 67 -3.93 5.77 11.67
N LEU A 68 -3.61 6.76 10.83
CA LEU A 68 -2.39 6.75 10.02
C LEU A 68 -1.13 6.86 10.88
N SER A 69 -1.18 7.65 11.95
CA SER A 69 -0.09 7.74 12.93
C SER A 69 0.15 6.39 13.63
N LEU A 70 -0.93 5.65 13.95
CA LEU A 70 -0.82 4.28 14.46
C LEU A 70 -0.18 3.31 13.46
N VAL A 71 -0.46 3.44 12.15
CA VAL A 71 0.22 2.65 11.11
C VAL A 71 1.72 2.91 11.15
N SER A 72 2.14 4.18 11.15
CA SER A 72 3.55 4.55 11.18
C SER A 72 4.29 4.13 12.46
N LEU A 73 3.57 3.98 13.58
CA LEU A 73 4.12 3.45 14.83
C LEU A 73 4.19 1.91 14.87
N GLY A 74 3.74 1.21 13.81
CA GLY A 74 3.66 -0.25 13.80
C GLY A 74 2.50 -0.82 14.61
N ARG A 75 1.57 0.01 15.09
CA ARG A 75 0.38 -0.39 15.85
C ARG A 75 -0.75 -0.82 14.91
N PHE A 76 -0.44 -1.77 14.03
CA PHE A 76 -1.24 -2.10 12.85
C PHE A 76 -2.66 -2.59 13.18
N THR A 77 -2.82 -3.48 14.16
CA THR A 77 -4.14 -3.99 14.58
C THR A 77 -5.05 -2.86 15.07
N GLU A 78 -4.50 -1.88 15.79
CA GLU A 78 -5.26 -0.77 16.34
C GLU A 78 -5.61 0.25 15.27
N ALA A 79 -4.67 0.53 14.36
CA ALA A 79 -4.92 1.32 13.16
C ALA A 79 -6.06 0.71 12.33
N ALA A 80 -6.00 -0.59 12.06
CA ALA A 80 -6.97 -1.31 11.23
C ALA A 80 -8.38 -1.24 11.81
N ARG A 81 -8.53 -1.43 13.14
CA ARG A 81 -9.81 -1.28 13.84
C ARG A 81 -10.33 0.15 13.74
N LYS A 82 -9.47 1.15 14.00
CA LYS A 82 -9.87 2.56 13.94
C LYS A 82 -10.32 2.99 12.54
N LEU A 83 -9.65 2.51 11.49
CA LEU A 83 -10.05 2.74 10.10
C LEU A 83 -11.38 2.05 9.76
N SER A 84 -11.59 0.83 10.28
CA SER A 84 -12.85 0.10 10.11
C SER A 84 -14.02 0.84 10.79
N ASP A 85 -13.83 1.30 12.03
CA ASP A 85 -14.82 2.11 12.76
C ASP A 85 -15.12 3.41 12.01
N LEU A 86 -14.10 4.04 11.41
CA LEU A 86 -14.27 5.25 10.63
C LEU A 86 -15.05 4.99 9.35
N ALA A 87 -14.83 3.85 8.69
CA ALA A 87 -15.58 3.44 7.51
C ALA A 87 -17.07 3.23 7.80
N GLU A 88 -17.42 2.85 9.03
CA GLU A 88 -18.83 2.70 9.46
C GLU A 88 -19.56 4.04 9.66
N ASN A 89 -18.82 5.14 9.81
CA ASN A 89 -19.38 6.47 10.04
C ASN A 89 -20.18 6.95 8.79
N PRO A 90 -21.48 7.26 8.92
CA PRO A 90 -22.29 7.75 7.80
C PRO A 90 -21.76 9.04 7.17
N ARG A 91 -21.04 9.86 7.94
CA ARG A 91 -20.44 11.10 7.44
C ARG A 91 -19.15 10.88 6.65
N ALA A 92 -18.61 9.66 6.67
CA ALA A 92 -17.44 9.23 5.89
C ALA A 92 -17.85 8.36 4.68
N GLU A 93 -19.14 8.33 4.31
CA GLU A 93 -19.67 7.44 3.26
C GLU A 93 -18.91 7.56 1.94
N SER A 94 -18.58 8.79 1.52
CA SER A 94 -17.82 9.05 0.29
C SER A 94 -16.37 8.56 0.32
N MET A 95 -15.81 8.30 1.51
CA MET A 95 -14.46 7.75 1.68
C MET A 95 -14.49 6.29 2.15
N ARG A 96 -15.67 5.70 2.32
CA ARG A 96 -15.82 4.36 2.91
C ARG A 96 -14.98 3.31 2.16
N PRO A 97 -14.97 3.23 0.82
CA PRO A 97 -14.14 2.25 0.11
C PRO A 97 -12.64 2.42 0.40
N GLN A 98 -12.16 3.67 0.45
CA GLN A 98 -10.76 4.00 0.74
C GLN A 98 -10.39 3.66 2.19
N LEU A 99 -11.29 3.92 3.15
CA LEU A 99 -11.07 3.58 4.55
C LEU A 99 -11.05 2.06 4.78
N LEU A 100 -11.92 1.32 4.09
CA LEU A 100 -11.92 -0.15 4.12
C LEU A 100 -10.63 -0.72 3.54
N ASP A 101 -10.15 -0.16 2.44
CA ASP A 101 -8.88 -0.55 1.84
C ASP A 101 -7.68 -0.26 2.77
N GLN A 102 -7.61 0.93 3.34
CA GLN A 102 -6.57 1.28 4.31
C GLN A 102 -6.62 0.37 5.55
N ALA A 103 -7.81 0.04 6.04
CA ALA A 103 -7.99 -0.90 7.15
C ALA A 103 -7.50 -2.31 6.78
N GLY A 104 -7.82 -2.79 5.56
CA GLY A 104 -7.33 -4.05 5.04
C GLY A 104 -5.80 -4.09 4.93
N ASN A 105 -5.21 -3.01 4.42
CA ASN A 105 -3.76 -2.86 4.33
C ASN A 105 -3.08 -2.86 5.71
N ALA A 106 -3.67 -2.21 6.70
CA ALA A 106 -3.19 -2.30 8.09
C ALA A 106 -3.28 -3.74 8.65
N TRP A 107 -4.33 -4.51 8.31
CA TRP A 107 -4.38 -5.93 8.69
C TRP A 107 -3.33 -6.80 7.98
N LEU A 108 -2.94 -6.48 6.75
CA LEU A 108 -1.81 -7.14 6.07
C LEU A 108 -0.49 -6.84 6.77
N LEU A 109 -0.24 -5.59 7.16
CA LEU A 109 0.93 -5.23 7.96
C LEU A 109 0.94 -5.96 9.31
N ALA A 110 -0.24 -6.18 9.90
CA ALA A 110 -0.43 -6.98 11.10
C ALA A 110 -0.30 -8.51 10.87
N GLN A 111 0.03 -8.96 9.66
CA GLN A 111 0.14 -10.37 9.26
C GLN A 111 -1.16 -11.17 9.47
N GLN A 112 -2.31 -10.51 9.36
CA GLN A 112 -3.63 -11.10 9.58
C GLN A 112 -4.53 -10.95 8.34
N PRO A 113 -4.24 -11.68 7.24
CA PRO A 113 -4.95 -11.53 5.98
C PRO A 113 -6.45 -11.89 6.06
N GLY A 114 -6.83 -12.75 7.02
CA GLY A 114 -8.23 -13.12 7.23
C GLY A 114 -9.15 -11.93 7.55
N PHE A 115 -8.65 -10.94 8.31
CA PHE A 115 -9.41 -9.71 8.59
C PHE A 115 -9.39 -8.73 7.41
N ALA A 116 -8.37 -8.78 6.55
CA ALA A 116 -8.23 -7.90 5.40
C ALA A 116 -9.18 -8.27 4.23
N LEU A 117 -9.31 -9.57 3.96
CA LEU A 117 -10.11 -10.10 2.83
C LEU A 117 -11.55 -9.57 2.73
N PRO A 118 -12.37 -9.56 3.81
CA PRO A 118 -13.73 -9.03 3.73
C PRO A 118 -13.76 -7.51 3.50
N LEU A 119 -12.78 -6.77 4.02
CA LEU A 119 -12.69 -5.31 3.85
C LEU A 119 -12.40 -4.94 2.39
N PHE A 120 -11.41 -5.60 1.77
CA PHE A 120 -11.13 -5.40 0.35
C PHE A 120 -12.30 -5.84 -0.53
N SER A 121 -13.01 -6.91 -0.15
CA SER A 121 -14.20 -7.34 -0.89
C SER A 121 -15.33 -6.31 -0.83
N ALA A 122 -15.52 -5.66 0.32
CA ALA A 122 -16.47 -4.56 0.46
C ALA A 122 -16.03 -3.30 -0.33
N ALA A 123 -14.73 -2.96 -0.34
CA ALA A 123 -14.19 -1.87 -1.15
C ALA A 123 -14.40 -2.12 -2.65
N ILE A 124 -14.12 -3.33 -3.14
CA ILE A 124 -14.37 -3.75 -4.53
C ILE A 124 -15.86 -3.70 -4.88
N ALA A 125 -16.74 -4.13 -3.97
CA ALA A 125 -18.19 -4.08 -4.21
C ALA A 125 -18.70 -2.64 -4.39
N ALA A 126 -18.11 -1.69 -3.68
CA ALA A 126 -18.45 -0.27 -3.81
C ALA A 126 -17.82 0.37 -5.06
N GLU A 127 -16.57 0.05 -5.37
CA GLU A 127 -15.83 0.60 -6.51
C GLU A 127 -15.21 -0.51 -7.37
N PRO A 128 -16.00 -1.21 -8.20
CA PRO A 128 -15.55 -2.43 -8.90
C PRO A 128 -14.54 -2.17 -10.02
N ARG A 129 -14.23 -0.90 -10.32
CA ARG A 129 -13.26 -0.48 -11.33
C ARG A 129 -11.96 0.05 -10.72
N ASN A 130 -11.83 0.06 -9.39
CA ASN A 130 -10.61 0.46 -8.73
C ASN A 130 -9.58 -0.69 -8.80
N VAL A 131 -8.48 -0.44 -9.50
CA VAL A 131 -7.45 -1.46 -9.79
C VAL A 131 -6.74 -1.90 -8.50
N ASP A 132 -6.47 -0.95 -7.61
CA ASP A 132 -5.64 -1.19 -6.43
C ASP A 132 -6.34 -2.09 -5.43
N TYR A 133 -7.67 -2.00 -5.29
CA TYR A 133 -8.43 -2.87 -4.39
C TYR A 133 -8.33 -4.36 -4.76
N TYR A 134 -8.28 -4.69 -6.05
CA TYR A 134 -8.02 -6.06 -6.50
C TYR A 134 -6.57 -6.48 -6.21
N ALA A 135 -5.61 -5.58 -6.42
CA ALA A 135 -4.21 -5.85 -6.13
C ALA A 135 -3.97 -6.11 -4.63
N ASP A 136 -4.60 -5.33 -3.77
CA ASP A 136 -4.56 -5.47 -2.32
C ASP A 136 -5.23 -6.75 -1.84
N ARG A 137 -6.41 -7.08 -2.38
CA ARG A 137 -7.04 -8.37 -2.09
C ARG A 137 -6.20 -9.53 -2.57
N ALA A 138 -5.53 -9.42 -3.72
CA ALA A 138 -4.63 -10.45 -4.21
C ALA A 138 -3.42 -10.65 -3.28
N ARG A 139 -2.84 -9.58 -2.73
CA ARG A 139 -1.80 -9.66 -1.69
C ARG A 139 -2.32 -10.40 -0.44
N ALA A 140 -3.53 -10.07 0.02
CA ALA A 140 -4.15 -10.75 1.14
C ALA A 140 -4.36 -12.25 0.88
N ARG A 141 -4.86 -12.61 -0.30
CA ARG A 141 -5.04 -13.99 -0.72
C ARG A 141 -3.72 -14.75 -0.80
N ALA A 142 -2.69 -14.14 -1.40
CA ALA A 142 -1.34 -14.68 -1.44
C ALA A 142 -0.77 -14.95 -0.03
N MET A 143 -0.88 -13.99 0.90
CA MET A 143 -0.51 -14.18 2.30
C MET A 143 -1.32 -15.29 2.99
N HIS A 144 -2.55 -15.51 2.55
CA HIS A 144 -3.41 -16.61 3.00
C HIS A 144 -3.22 -17.90 2.19
N SER A 145 -2.19 -17.97 1.32
CA SER A 145 -1.91 -19.11 0.43
C SER A 145 -3.01 -19.46 -0.59
N ASP A 146 -3.98 -18.57 -0.81
CA ASP A 146 -4.96 -18.64 -1.90
C ASP A 146 -4.36 -18.08 -3.20
N TRP A 147 -3.41 -18.81 -3.77
CA TRP A 147 -2.70 -18.41 -4.99
C TRP A 147 -3.63 -18.34 -6.21
N SER A 148 -4.63 -19.22 -6.28
CA SER A 148 -5.61 -19.23 -7.36
C SER A 148 -6.50 -17.98 -7.34
N GLY A 149 -6.96 -17.59 -6.16
CA GLY A 149 -7.72 -16.36 -6.01
C GLY A 149 -6.89 -15.11 -6.24
N ALA A 150 -5.61 -15.11 -5.84
CA ALA A 150 -4.69 -14.02 -6.14
C ALA A 150 -4.48 -13.84 -7.66
N ASP A 151 -4.25 -14.94 -8.41
CA ASP A 151 -4.17 -14.90 -9.88
C ASP A 151 -5.46 -14.37 -10.53
N ALA A 152 -6.62 -14.76 -10.00
CA ALA A 152 -7.91 -14.29 -10.48
C ALA A 152 -8.08 -12.77 -10.27
N ASP A 153 -7.81 -12.27 -9.06
CA ASP A 153 -7.91 -10.84 -8.74
C ASP A 153 -6.92 -10.02 -9.57
N LEU A 154 -5.68 -10.48 -9.73
CA LEU A 154 -4.68 -9.80 -10.56
C LEU A 154 -5.01 -9.83 -12.04
N THR A 155 -5.69 -10.88 -12.51
CA THR A 155 -6.20 -10.94 -13.87
C THR A 155 -7.34 -9.94 -14.10
N GLN A 156 -8.22 -9.72 -13.12
CA GLN A 156 -9.22 -8.65 -13.18
C GLN A 156 -8.55 -7.28 -13.17
N ALA A 157 -7.59 -7.05 -12.26
CA ALA A 157 -6.85 -5.79 -12.15
C ALA A 157 -6.12 -5.43 -13.46
N LEU A 158 -5.41 -6.39 -14.05
CA LEU A 158 -4.75 -6.23 -15.36
C LEU A 158 -5.73 -6.11 -16.52
N GLY A 159 -6.98 -6.57 -16.36
CA GLY A 159 -8.06 -6.30 -17.31
C GLY A 159 -8.49 -4.84 -17.33
N LEU A 160 -8.41 -4.17 -16.18
CA LEU A 160 -8.72 -2.74 -15.99
C LEU A 160 -7.55 -1.83 -16.38
N ASP A 161 -6.32 -2.20 -16.00
CA ASP A 161 -5.11 -1.46 -16.38
C ASP A 161 -3.95 -2.40 -16.77
N ARG A 162 -3.60 -2.38 -18.06
CA ARG A 162 -2.56 -3.23 -18.67
C ARG A 162 -1.15 -2.65 -18.63
N GLN A 163 -0.95 -1.47 -18.04
CA GLN A 163 0.35 -0.78 -17.94
C GLN A 163 0.97 -0.91 -16.55
N ARG A 164 0.42 -1.76 -15.69
CA ARG A 164 0.88 -1.97 -14.32
C ARG A 164 1.92 -3.10 -14.25
N ALA A 165 3.20 -2.73 -14.33
CA ALA A 165 4.31 -3.69 -14.23
C ALA A 165 4.32 -4.45 -12.88
N ASP A 166 3.97 -3.75 -11.79
CA ASP A 166 3.83 -4.32 -10.45
C ASP A 166 2.80 -5.45 -10.38
N LEU A 167 1.66 -5.30 -11.06
CA LEU A 167 0.61 -6.34 -11.08
C LEU A 167 1.02 -7.58 -11.87
N PHE A 168 1.80 -7.40 -12.95
CA PHE A 168 2.39 -8.54 -13.66
C PHE A 168 3.38 -9.29 -12.76
N VAL A 169 4.20 -8.60 -11.97
CA VAL A 169 5.12 -9.25 -11.02
C VAL A 169 4.36 -10.01 -9.94
N LEU A 170 3.34 -9.41 -9.32
CA LEU A 170 2.50 -10.08 -8.33
C LEU A 170 1.82 -11.32 -8.91
N ARG A 171 1.35 -11.24 -10.16
CA ARG A 171 0.67 -12.38 -10.81
C ARG A 171 1.66 -13.48 -11.17
N ALA A 172 2.86 -13.11 -11.59
CA ALA A 172 3.94 -14.06 -11.82
C ALA A 172 4.29 -14.81 -10.54
N SER A 173 4.38 -14.12 -9.40
CA SER A 173 4.63 -14.76 -8.10
C SER A 173 3.52 -15.76 -7.73
N ALA A 174 2.25 -15.37 -7.87
CA ALA A 174 1.12 -16.28 -7.63
C ALA A 174 1.15 -17.51 -8.56
N ARG A 175 1.42 -17.30 -9.86
CA ARG A 175 1.53 -18.40 -10.84
C ARG A 175 2.73 -19.29 -10.60
N HIS A 176 3.86 -18.74 -10.16
CA HIS A 176 5.04 -19.50 -9.78
C HIS A 176 4.75 -20.38 -8.57
N ALA A 177 4.07 -19.87 -7.54
CA ALA A 177 3.62 -20.64 -6.39
C ALA A 177 2.66 -21.80 -6.78
N MET A 178 1.89 -21.63 -7.86
CA MET A 178 1.07 -22.69 -8.46
C MET A 178 1.84 -23.65 -9.40
N GLY A 179 3.16 -23.48 -9.55
CA GLY A 179 3.99 -24.28 -10.47
C GLY A 179 3.86 -23.89 -11.96
N ARG A 180 3.08 -22.86 -12.29
CA ARG A 180 2.83 -22.36 -13.65
C ARG A 180 3.98 -21.47 -14.15
N ARG A 181 5.19 -22.05 -14.21
CA ARG A 181 6.45 -21.32 -14.47
C ARG A 181 6.51 -20.60 -15.82
N ALA A 182 5.93 -21.19 -16.87
CA ALA A 182 5.92 -20.58 -18.20
C ALA A 182 5.08 -19.29 -18.23
N GLU A 183 3.93 -19.31 -17.56
CA GLU A 183 3.03 -18.15 -17.47
C GLU A 183 3.62 -17.06 -16.57
N ALA A 184 4.25 -17.46 -15.46
CA ALA A 184 4.99 -16.53 -14.60
C ALA A 184 6.11 -15.83 -15.37
N ARG A 185 6.89 -16.55 -16.19
CA ARG A 185 7.92 -15.96 -17.04
C ARG A 185 7.34 -14.95 -18.03
N ALA A 186 6.24 -15.29 -18.70
CA ALA A 186 5.58 -14.38 -19.64
C ALA A 186 5.11 -13.08 -18.97
N ASP A 187 4.57 -13.17 -17.74
CA ASP A 187 4.20 -12.00 -16.96
C ASP A 187 5.42 -11.14 -16.59
N LEU A 188 6.54 -11.73 -16.19
CA LEU A 188 7.77 -11.01 -15.86
C LEU A 188 8.40 -10.34 -17.10
N GLU A 189 8.36 -11.00 -18.25
CA GLU A 189 8.76 -10.41 -19.52
C GLU A 189 7.89 -9.21 -19.88
N ARG A 190 6.58 -9.29 -19.62
CA ARG A 190 5.67 -8.17 -19.82
C ARG A 190 5.95 -7.01 -18.85
N ALA A 191 6.21 -7.29 -17.58
CA ALA A 191 6.60 -6.29 -16.59
C ALA A 191 7.87 -5.54 -17.04
N LEU A 192 8.89 -6.27 -17.47
CA LEU A 192 10.18 -5.71 -17.93
C LEU A 192 10.09 -4.98 -19.27
N ALA A 193 9.10 -5.29 -20.09
CA ALA A 193 8.80 -4.51 -21.30
C ALA A 193 8.15 -3.16 -20.99
N ILE A 194 7.41 -3.04 -19.87
CA ILE A 194 6.79 -1.79 -19.42
C ILE A 194 7.81 -0.94 -18.65
N VAL A 195 8.48 -1.54 -17.66
CA VAL A 195 9.52 -0.90 -16.85
C VAL A 195 10.82 -1.68 -17.04
N PRO A 196 11.71 -1.23 -17.95
CA PRO A 196 13.03 -1.82 -18.08
C PRO A 196 13.78 -1.78 -16.74
N ALA A 197 14.49 -2.87 -16.42
CA ALA A 197 15.24 -3.02 -15.18
C ALA A 197 14.39 -2.93 -13.89
N TYR A 198 13.09 -3.26 -13.94
CA TYR A 198 12.25 -3.32 -12.74
C TYR A 198 12.80 -4.34 -11.73
N PRO A 199 13.24 -3.90 -10.52
CA PRO A 199 14.00 -4.74 -9.60
C PRO A 199 13.30 -6.05 -9.21
N GLU A 200 12.04 -5.97 -8.83
CA GLU A 200 11.23 -7.10 -8.38
C GLU A 200 11.03 -8.12 -9.51
N ALA A 201 10.78 -7.64 -10.74
CA ALA A 201 10.63 -8.50 -11.90
C ALA A 201 11.94 -9.25 -12.24
N LEU A 202 13.09 -8.58 -12.14
CA LEU A 202 14.40 -9.19 -12.37
C LEU A 202 14.75 -10.22 -11.29
N VAL A 203 14.44 -9.94 -10.03
CA VAL A 203 14.63 -10.91 -8.93
C VAL A 203 13.86 -12.20 -9.20
N GLU A 204 12.56 -12.08 -9.48
CA GLU A 204 11.68 -13.23 -9.76
C GLU A 204 12.06 -13.96 -11.05
N ARG A 205 12.44 -13.23 -12.10
CA ARG A 205 12.90 -13.86 -13.35
C ARG A 205 14.21 -14.61 -13.15
N GLY A 206 15.13 -14.04 -12.39
CA GLY A 206 16.38 -14.70 -12.02
C GLY A 206 16.12 -15.98 -11.23
N GLN A 207 15.17 -15.97 -10.29
CA GLN A 207 14.73 -17.16 -9.56
C GLN A 207 14.22 -18.26 -10.51
N LEU A 208 13.32 -17.91 -11.44
CA LEU A 208 12.81 -18.87 -12.43
C LEU A 208 13.90 -19.40 -13.39
N LYS A 209 14.89 -18.58 -13.72
CA LYS A 209 16.04 -19.01 -14.54
C LYS A 209 16.94 -19.98 -13.78
N GLN A 210 17.23 -19.70 -12.50
CA GLN A 210 18.01 -20.61 -11.66
C GLN A 210 17.31 -21.97 -11.52
N GLU A 211 16.00 -21.98 -11.25
CA GLU A 211 15.20 -23.21 -11.18
C GLU A 211 15.19 -24.00 -12.49
N ALA A 212 15.31 -23.30 -13.64
CA ALA A 212 15.43 -23.91 -14.96
C ALA A 212 16.87 -24.35 -15.30
N GLY A 213 17.84 -24.18 -14.39
CA GLY A 213 19.26 -24.51 -14.61
C GLY A 213 20.07 -23.43 -15.34
N ASP A 214 19.46 -22.28 -15.67
CA ASP A 214 20.14 -21.12 -16.25
C ASP A 214 20.75 -20.23 -15.16
N ALA A 215 21.79 -20.74 -14.50
CA ALA A 215 22.53 -20.02 -13.47
C ALA A 215 23.18 -18.73 -14.01
N ALA A 216 23.63 -18.72 -15.27
CA ALA A 216 24.27 -17.57 -15.89
C ALA A 216 23.25 -16.43 -16.11
N GLY A 217 22.07 -16.74 -16.65
CA GLY A 217 21.00 -15.78 -16.83
C GLY A 217 20.41 -15.29 -15.50
N ALA A 218 20.33 -16.15 -14.48
CA ALA A 218 19.93 -15.76 -13.13
C ALA A 218 20.90 -14.75 -12.52
N ARG A 219 22.21 -15.04 -12.59
CA ARG A 219 23.27 -14.12 -12.14
C ARG A 219 23.19 -12.77 -12.84
N ALA A 220 23.00 -12.75 -14.16
CA ALA A 220 22.90 -11.51 -14.92
C ALA A 220 21.71 -10.63 -14.46
N ASP A 221 20.55 -11.23 -14.22
CA ASP A 221 19.36 -10.51 -13.73
C ASP A 221 19.63 -9.92 -12.34
N TRP A 222 20.14 -10.71 -11.41
CA TRP A 222 20.41 -10.23 -10.04
C TRP A 222 21.52 -9.18 -9.99
N GLN A 223 22.58 -9.32 -10.80
CA GLN A 223 23.62 -8.29 -10.91
C GLN A 223 23.05 -6.96 -11.41
N THR A 224 22.12 -6.99 -12.37
CA THR A 224 21.41 -5.79 -12.84
C THR A 224 20.67 -5.13 -11.68
N VAL A 225 19.96 -5.90 -10.84
CA VAL A 225 19.27 -5.35 -9.65
C VAL A 225 20.25 -4.71 -8.67
N VAL A 226 21.37 -5.37 -8.37
CA VAL A 226 22.39 -4.83 -7.47
C VAL A 226 23.02 -3.55 -8.02
N GLN A 227 23.17 -3.44 -9.34
CA GLN A 227 23.71 -2.23 -9.97
C GLN A 227 22.73 -1.04 -9.90
N HIS A 228 21.45 -1.28 -10.13
CA HIS A 228 20.46 -0.21 -10.28
C HIS A 228 19.69 0.14 -9.01
N ALA A 229 19.51 -0.82 -8.10
CA ALA A 229 18.74 -0.65 -6.88
C ALA A 229 19.38 -1.35 -5.66
N PRO A 230 20.68 -1.11 -5.36
CA PRO A 230 21.44 -1.88 -4.36
C PRO A 230 20.84 -1.86 -2.94
N GLN A 231 20.20 -0.74 -2.57
CA GLN A 231 19.64 -0.50 -1.24
C GLN A 231 18.16 -0.87 -1.12
N SER A 232 17.50 -1.24 -2.23
CA SER A 232 16.12 -1.73 -2.20
C SER A 232 16.05 -3.14 -1.61
N ASP A 233 14.87 -3.55 -1.15
CA ASP A 233 14.61 -4.92 -0.71
C ASP A 233 14.95 -5.94 -1.82
N ALA A 234 14.60 -5.62 -3.06
CA ALA A 234 14.98 -6.42 -4.22
C ALA A 234 16.51 -6.51 -4.40
N GLY A 235 17.26 -5.43 -4.15
CA GLY A 235 18.73 -5.40 -4.19
C GLY A 235 19.38 -6.20 -3.08
N VAL A 236 18.84 -6.14 -1.86
CA VAL A 236 19.25 -7.02 -0.75
C VAL A 236 18.99 -8.47 -1.12
N ALA A 237 17.79 -8.78 -1.63
CA ALA A 237 17.40 -10.13 -2.00
C ALA A 237 18.20 -10.66 -3.22
N ALA A 238 18.59 -9.80 -4.16
CA ALA A 238 19.45 -10.14 -5.29
C ALA A 238 20.88 -10.47 -4.83
N ARG A 239 21.44 -9.70 -3.89
CA ARG A 239 22.77 -10.00 -3.29
C ARG A 239 22.78 -11.36 -2.60
N ALA A 240 21.79 -11.62 -1.75
CA ALA A 240 21.68 -12.90 -1.05
C ALA A 240 21.60 -14.10 -2.03
N ARG A 241 20.87 -13.95 -3.13
CA ARG A 241 20.77 -14.97 -4.19
C ARG A 241 22.09 -15.17 -4.95
N LEU A 242 22.83 -14.10 -5.23
CA LEU A 242 24.16 -14.17 -5.85
C LEU A 242 25.17 -14.91 -4.96
N GLU A 243 25.20 -14.57 -3.67
CA GLU A 243 26.06 -15.22 -2.67
C GLU A 243 25.74 -16.72 -2.56
N THR A 244 24.44 -17.06 -2.50
CA THR A 244 23.98 -18.45 -2.50
C THR A 244 24.47 -19.16 -3.76
N LEU A 245 24.31 -18.56 -4.94
CA LEU A 245 24.72 -19.14 -6.21
C LEU A 245 26.23 -19.38 -6.30
N ASP A 246 27.05 -18.46 -5.76
CA ASP A 246 28.52 -18.58 -5.73
C ASP A 246 29.00 -19.66 -4.76
N SER A 247 28.23 -19.94 -3.70
CA SER A 247 28.53 -21.00 -2.73
C SER A 247 28.20 -22.41 -3.24
N MET A 248 27.42 -22.54 -4.34
CA MET A 248 27.02 -23.84 -4.86
C MET A 248 28.23 -24.58 -5.47
N PRO A 249 28.44 -25.87 -5.14
CA PRO A 249 29.51 -26.65 -5.75
C PRO A 249 29.31 -26.73 -7.26
N LYS A 250 30.36 -26.40 -8.03
CA LYS A 250 30.32 -26.49 -9.50
C LYS A 250 29.96 -27.93 -9.89
N ALA A 251 28.91 -28.07 -10.70
CA ALA A 251 28.53 -29.39 -11.21
C ALA A 251 29.74 -30.05 -11.90
N PRO A 252 29.98 -31.35 -11.67
CA PRO A 252 31.10 -32.03 -12.30
C PRO A 252 30.98 -31.90 -13.82
N ALA A 253 32.07 -31.49 -14.47
CA ALA A 253 32.11 -31.38 -15.92
C ALA A 253 31.67 -32.72 -16.53
N LYS A 254 30.61 -32.71 -17.36
CA LYS A 254 30.21 -33.89 -18.13
C LYS A 254 31.40 -34.28 -19.00
N LYS A 255 32.10 -35.36 -18.63
CA LYS A 255 33.11 -35.98 -19.51
C LYS A 255 32.37 -36.40 -20.78
N ARG A 256 32.77 -35.80 -21.90
CA ARG A 256 32.34 -36.21 -23.24
C ARG A 256 33.00 -37.52 -23.63
#